data_AF-A0A4Q7RX92-F1
#
_entry.id   AF-A0A4Q7RX92-F1
#
_cell.length_a   1.000
_cell.length_b   1.000
_cell.length_c   1.000
_cell.angle_alpha   90.00
_cell.angle_beta   90.00
_cell.angle_gamma   90.00
#
_symmetry.space_group_name_H-M   'P 1'
#
loop_
_entity.id
_entity.type
_entity.pdbx_description
1 polymer ?
#
loop_
_entity_poly.entity_id
_entity_poly.type
_entity_poly.pdbx_seq_one_letter_code
_entity_poly.pdbx_strand_id
1 'polypeptide(L)'
;MTETAQTGRADDEQAALAQTGTTYFRANSSADDATANGRDSVAIGPRAVADGNNSLAIGLNATTSGPGDALSVGMLASSGNAGAVAIGSTVKAFGNNSLAFGYLAESSGVNSVALGSRAAGLIEGAVALGRESTVTGQGSVALGAHSSASADHVVSVGNDDLQRVIRHVAPGEVSAASTDAINGSQLHATDTHLAELSAAIGNVVDNTADSIYFRVGSSTANPTGPGQSVSAGPGARASGGANIAVGADAVASGENNAIAVGHGAHASGYDAVALAVNAVASGVGSVAMGIEATATAARAMALGPYSSATGARSVALGESSVADRDDTVSVGSAQSQRAIIYMRAGAVSATSTDAINGSQLHATNRQLGELARRLSSQVDALEREMDTGERLLDRLEARIARLEGCD
;
A
#
# COMPACT_ATOMS: atom_id res chain seq x y z
N MET A 1 38.25 -67.57 87.29
CA MET A 1 37.01 -66.77 87.31
C MET A 1 37.20 -65.35 86.75
N THR A 2 38.27 -65.07 85.99
CA THR A 2 38.63 -63.70 85.56
C THR A 2 38.40 -63.41 84.08
N GLU A 3 38.20 -64.43 83.24
CA GLU A 3 38.06 -64.25 81.79
C GLU A 3 36.63 -63.86 81.38
N THR A 4 35.61 -64.39 82.07
CA THR A 4 34.19 -64.10 81.82
C THR A 4 33.74 -62.69 82.24
N ALA A 5 34.48 -62.01 83.12
CA ALA A 5 34.16 -60.66 83.57
C ALA A 5 34.76 -59.56 82.65
N GLN A 6 35.86 -59.87 81.95
CA GLN A 6 36.46 -58.96 80.96
C GLN A 6 35.69 -58.97 79.63
N THR A 7 35.17 -60.13 79.21
CA THR A 7 34.31 -60.22 78.02
C THR A 7 32.99 -59.49 78.22
N GLY A 8 32.32 -59.66 79.36
CA GLY A 8 31.07 -58.92 79.64
C GLY A 8 31.24 -57.40 79.65
N ARG A 9 32.37 -56.91 80.19
CA ARG A 9 32.65 -55.47 80.21
C ARG A 9 33.01 -54.92 78.82
N ALA A 10 33.67 -55.71 77.98
CA ALA A 10 33.98 -55.35 76.60
C ALA A 10 32.71 -55.36 75.71
N ASP A 11 31.82 -56.33 75.91
CA ASP A 11 30.53 -56.42 75.23
C ASP A 11 29.61 -55.26 75.65
N ASP A 12 29.60 -54.89 76.95
CA ASP A 12 28.87 -53.72 77.47
C ASP A 12 29.43 -52.39 76.93
N GLU A 13 30.75 -52.26 76.80
CA GLU A 13 31.42 -51.06 76.27
C GLU A 13 31.21 -50.93 74.75
N GLN A 14 31.26 -52.05 74.01
CA GLN A 14 30.88 -52.09 72.59
C GLN A 14 29.40 -51.77 72.39
N ALA A 15 28.51 -52.28 73.25
CA ALA A 15 27.08 -51.97 73.21
C ALA A 15 26.80 -50.49 73.56
N ALA A 16 27.54 -49.90 74.51
CA ALA A 16 27.43 -48.49 74.86
C ALA A 16 27.97 -47.56 73.76
N LEU A 17 29.06 -47.94 73.10
CA LEU A 17 29.60 -47.25 71.91
C LEU A 17 28.63 -47.34 70.73
N ALA A 18 27.97 -48.49 70.53
CA ALA A 18 26.94 -48.67 69.52
C ALA A 18 25.71 -47.76 69.71
N GLN A 19 25.38 -47.40 70.96
CA GLN A 19 24.24 -46.51 71.25
C GLN A 19 24.58 -45.01 71.32
N THR A 20 25.83 -44.64 71.62
CA THR A 20 26.20 -43.22 71.85
C THR A 20 27.12 -42.61 70.79
N GLY A 21 27.72 -43.43 69.92
CA GLY A 21 28.62 -43.00 68.85
C GLY A 21 30.04 -42.65 69.32
N THR A 22 30.93 -42.33 68.37
CA THR A 22 32.35 -42.01 68.61
C THR A 22 32.64 -40.50 68.45
N THR A 23 33.87 -40.07 68.73
CA THR A 23 34.29 -38.67 68.50
C THR A 23 34.09 -38.32 67.01
N TYR A 24 33.40 -37.21 66.74
CA TYR A 24 32.98 -36.72 65.40
C TYR A 24 31.80 -37.45 64.72
N PHE A 25 31.35 -38.61 65.23
CA PHE A 25 30.24 -39.36 64.66
C PHE A 25 29.17 -39.66 65.70
N ARG A 26 28.02 -38.99 65.58
CA ARG A 26 26.86 -39.16 66.47
C ARG A 26 25.60 -39.41 65.63
N ALA A 27 24.85 -40.44 65.97
CA ALA A 27 23.48 -40.65 65.51
C ALA A 27 22.55 -40.69 66.73
N ASN A 28 21.43 -39.97 66.67
CA ASN A 28 20.43 -39.96 67.75
C ASN A 28 19.13 -40.57 67.22
N SER A 29 18.94 -41.87 67.46
CA SER A 29 17.74 -42.58 67.05
C SER A 29 17.54 -43.85 67.88
N SER A 30 16.29 -44.30 67.98
CA SER A 30 15.90 -45.61 68.52
C SER A 30 15.37 -46.55 67.43
N ALA A 31 15.44 -46.16 66.16
CA ALA A 31 15.02 -46.98 65.03
C ALA A 31 16.11 -47.98 64.62
N ASP A 32 15.77 -48.94 63.76
CA ASP A 32 16.72 -49.93 63.26
C ASP A 32 17.95 -49.30 62.60
N ASP A 33 19.06 -50.05 62.61
CA ASP A 33 20.36 -49.58 62.14
C ASP A 33 20.41 -49.36 60.62
N ALA A 34 21.48 -48.71 60.15
CA ALA A 34 21.79 -48.57 58.74
C ALA A 34 22.22 -49.93 58.13
N THR A 35 21.97 -50.13 56.84
CA THR A 35 22.36 -51.33 56.10
C THR A 35 23.13 -50.95 54.83
N ALA A 36 24.39 -51.36 54.74
CA ALA A 36 25.26 -51.17 53.58
C ALA A 36 25.45 -52.52 52.86
N ASN A 37 24.52 -52.89 51.97
CA ASN A 37 24.52 -54.19 51.29
C ASN A 37 25.41 -54.20 50.04
N GLY A 38 25.56 -53.05 49.36
CA GLY A 38 26.36 -52.94 48.16
C GLY A 38 27.86 -53.06 48.44
N ARG A 39 28.62 -53.58 47.49
CA ARG A 39 30.09 -53.59 47.59
C ARG A 39 30.61 -52.15 47.64
N ASP A 40 31.55 -51.86 48.54
CA ASP A 40 32.15 -50.53 48.72
C ASP A 40 31.10 -49.42 48.98
N SER A 41 29.98 -49.78 49.60
CA SER A 41 28.88 -48.85 49.93
C SER A 41 28.98 -48.26 51.33
N VAL A 42 28.29 -47.14 51.55
CA VAL A 42 28.23 -46.45 52.84
C VAL A 42 26.79 -46.10 53.17
N ALA A 43 26.30 -46.55 54.32
CA ALA A 43 24.99 -46.18 54.87
C ALA A 43 25.17 -45.49 56.23
N ILE A 44 24.61 -44.29 56.41
CA ILE A 44 24.75 -43.47 57.61
C ILE A 44 23.37 -42.99 58.07
N GLY A 45 22.93 -43.43 59.25
CA GLY A 45 21.69 -42.99 59.89
C GLY A 45 20.63 -44.09 60.00
N PRO A 46 19.61 -43.90 60.86
CA PRO A 46 18.62 -44.93 61.16
C PRO A 46 17.88 -45.38 59.90
N ARG A 47 17.83 -46.70 59.67
CA ARG A 47 17.19 -47.33 58.51
C ARG A 47 17.69 -46.83 57.15
N ALA A 48 18.88 -46.21 57.10
CA ALA A 48 19.52 -45.86 55.83
C ALA A 48 19.95 -47.15 55.12
N VAL A 49 19.68 -47.27 53.82
CA VAL A 49 19.97 -48.47 53.03
C VAL A 49 20.80 -48.09 51.80
N ALA A 50 22.00 -48.65 51.68
CA ALA A 50 22.88 -48.52 50.52
C ALA A 50 23.04 -49.89 49.84
N ASP A 51 22.15 -50.21 48.91
CA ASP A 51 22.10 -51.50 48.20
C ASP A 51 22.97 -51.53 46.93
N GLY A 52 23.18 -50.38 46.29
CA GLY A 52 24.00 -50.29 45.08
C GLY A 52 25.50 -50.43 45.36
N ASN A 53 26.26 -51.01 44.43
CA ASN A 53 27.73 -50.97 44.52
C ASN A 53 28.23 -49.53 44.42
N ASN A 54 29.24 -49.19 45.23
CA ASN A 54 29.83 -47.86 45.34
C ASN A 54 28.82 -46.76 45.74
N SER A 55 27.71 -47.15 46.37
CA SER A 55 26.63 -46.23 46.72
C SER A 55 26.82 -45.56 48.08
N LEU A 56 26.18 -44.40 48.23
CA LEU A 56 26.13 -43.67 49.50
C LEU A 56 24.68 -43.33 49.87
N ALA A 57 24.26 -43.70 51.08
CA ALA A 57 22.97 -43.34 51.66
C ALA A 57 23.19 -42.67 53.02
N ILE A 58 22.72 -41.43 53.19
CA ILE A 58 22.85 -40.66 54.44
C ILE A 58 21.48 -40.12 54.85
N GLY A 59 20.99 -40.45 56.05
CA GLY A 59 19.79 -39.90 56.65
C GLY A 59 18.73 -40.94 57.02
N LEU A 60 17.75 -40.53 57.83
CA LEU A 60 16.66 -41.41 58.27
C LEU A 60 15.87 -41.95 57.06
N ASN A 61 15.84 -43.27 56.91
CA ASN A 61 15.21 -43.95 55.76
C ASN A 61 15.72 -43.50 54.38
N ALA A 62 16.96 -43.00 54.26
CA ALA A 62 17.55 -42.78 52.95
C ALA A 62 17.78 -44.13 52.25
N THR A 63 17.51 -44.26 50.95
CA THR A 63 17.64 -45.53 50.23
C THR A 63 18.30 -45.34 48.87
N THR A 64 19.52 -45.85 48.73
CA THR A 64 20.26 -45.86 47.48
C THR A 64 20.34 -47.28 46.94
N SER A 65 19.47 -47.62 45.98
CA SER A 65 19.44 -48.93 45.31
C SER A 65 20.04 -48.93 43.91
N GLY A 66 20.32 -47.75 43.35
CA GLY A 66 20.96 -47.62 42.05
C GLY A 66 22.39 -48.18 42.02
N PRO A 67 22.74 -49.08 41.08
CA PRO A 67 24.10 -49.60 40.94
C PRO A 67 25.02 -48.57 40.27
N GLY A 68 26.27 -48.42 40.70
CA GLY A 68 27.25 -47.56 40.02
C GLY A 68 27.17 -46.11 40.48
N ASP A 69 27.75 -45.84 41.65
CA ASP A 69 28.02 -44.51 42.19
C ASP A 69 26.78 -43.64 42.49
N ALA A 70 25.63 -44.26 42.79
CA ALA A 70 24.43 -43.54 43.19
C ALA A 70 24.54 -42.94 44.61
N LEU A 71 23.82 -41.84 44.84
CA LEU A 71 23.86 -41.06 46.08
C LEU A 71 22.45 -40.71 46.57
N SER A 72 22.18 -40.91 47.86
CA SER A 72 21.00 -40.39 48.56
C SER A 72 21.43 -39.68 49.84
N VAL A 73 21.05 -38.42 50.02
CA VAL A 73 21.36 -37.64 51.21
C VAL A 73 20.11 -36.89 51.69
N GLY A 74 19.66 -37.21 52.89
CA GLY A 74 18.52 -36.60 53.58
C GLY A 74 17.42 -37.61 53.93
N MET A 75 16.46 -37.16 54.74
CA MET A 75 15.37 -38.02 55.20
C MET A 75 14.54 -38.51 54.02
N LEU A 76 14.34 -39.83 53.89
CA LEU A 76 13.58 -40.45 52.80
C LEU A 76 14.09 -40.11 51.39
N ALA A 77 15.34 -39.65 51.25
CA ALA A 77 15.96 -39.47 49.94
C ALA A 77 16.16 -40.84 49.29
N SER A 78 15.78 -40.98 48.02
CA SER A 78 15.92 -42.24 47.31
C SER A 78 16.46 -42.08 45.90
N SER A 79 17.51 -42.82 45.59
CA SER A 79 18.06 -42.98 44.25
C SER A 79 18.06 -44.44 43.84
N GLY A 80 17.38 -44.76 42.73
CA GLY A 80 17.09 -46.15 42.36
C GLY A 80 17.82 -46.67 41.13
N ASN A 81 18.52 -45.80 40.40
CA ASN A 81 19.14 -46.12 39.12
C ASN A 81 20.60 -45.65 39.06
N ALA A 82 21.32 -46.10 38.03
CA ALA A 82 22.78 -45.91 37.97
C ALA A 82 23.18 -44.43 37.89
N GLY A 83 24.17 -44.03 38.68
CA GLY A 83 24.65 -42.64 38.77
C GLY A 83 23.60 -41.62 39.21
N ALA A 84 22.47 -42.05 39.79
CA ALA A 84 21.41 -41.15 40.24
C ALA A 84 21.79 -40.47 41.58
N VAL A 85 21.49 -39.18 41.69
CA VAL A 85 21.82 -38.36 42.86
C VAL A 85 20.54 -37.74 43.43
N ALA A 86 20.20 -38.10 44.65
CA ALA A 86 19.03 -37.58 45.37
C ALA A 86 19.49 -36.85 46.64
N ILE A 87 19.33 -35.53 46.71
CA ILE A 87 19.74 -34.72 47.85
C ILE A 87 18.58 -33.87 48.38
N GLY A 88 18.23 -34.07 49.64
CA GLY A 88 17.20 -33.35 50.37
C GLY A 88 16.18 -34.28 51.00
N SER A 89 14.97 -33.78 51.29
CA SER A 89 13.97 -34.56 52.03
C SER A 89 12.89 -35.11 51.11
N THR A 90 12.66 -36.42 51.17
CA THR A 90 11.67 -37.15 50.37
C THR A 90 11.87 -36.97 48.86
N VAL A 91 13.12 -36.84 48.42
CA VAL A 91 13.50 -36.68 47.01
C VAL A 91 13.63 -38.03 46.31
N LYS A 92 13.36 -38.07 45.01
CA LYS A 92 13.39 -39.28 44.19
C LYS A 92 14.24 -39.05 42.94
N ALA A 93 15.33 -39.79 42.77
CA ALA A 93 16.13 -39.81 41.56
C ALA A 93 16.07 -41.22 40.94
N PHE A 94 15.16 -41.40 39.99
CA PHE A 94 14.89 -42.69 39.34
C PHE A 94 15.23 -42.71 37.86
N GLY A 95 15.82 -41.66 37.30
CA GLY A 95 16.47 -41.76 35.99
C GLY A 95 17.90 -42.27 36.11
N ASN A 96 18.42 -42.96 35.09
CA ASN A 96 19.87 -43.16 34.96
C ASN A 96 20.55 -41.78 34.83
N ASN A 97 21.63 -41.55 35.58
CA ASN A 97 22.37 -40.29 35.63
C ASN A 97 21.49 -39.08 35.98
N SER A 98 20.41 -39.29 36.74
CA SER A 98 19.48 -38.23 37.14
C SER A 98 19.94 -37.48 38.39
N LEU A 99 19.57 -36.20 38.49
CA LEU A 99 19.80 -35.38 39.68
C LEU A 99 18.45 -34.86 40.23
N ALA A 100 18.15 -35.14 41.49
CA ALA A 100 17.04 -34.55 42.23
C ALA A 100 17.58 -33.82 43.47
N PHE A 101 17.30 -32.52 43.59
CA PHE A 101 17.73 -31.69 44.71
C PHE A 101 16.57 -30.84 45.27
N GLY A 102 16.27 -30.97 46.56
CA GLY A 102 15.28 -30.13 47.25
C GLY A 102 14.36 -30.87 48.23
N TYR A 103 13.08 -30.54 48.24
CA TYR A 103 12.05 -31.23 49.04
C TYR A 103 11.01 -31.80 48.10
N LEU A 104 10.75 -33.11 48.14
CA LEU A 104 9.84 -33.78 47.20
C LEU A 104 10.21 -33.56 45.71
N ALA A 105 11.47 -33.27 45.40
CA ALA A 105 11.94 -33.19 44.02
C ALA A 105 11.98 -34.59 43.40
N GLU A 106 11.57 -34.71 42.14
CA GLU A 106 11.51 -35.96 41.40
C GLU A 106 12.22 -35.84 40.06
N SER A 107 13.22 -36.69 39.85
CA SER A 107 14.00 -36.77 38.61
C SER A 107 13.94 -38.23 38.12
N SER A 108 12.92 -38.54 37.33
CA SER A 108 12.59 -39.90 36.88
C SER A 108 13.05 -40.19 35.44
N GLY A 109 13.39 -39.15 34.68
CA GLY A 109 13.89 -39.28 33.32
C GLY A 109 15.38 -39.58 33.23
N VAL A 110 15.81 -40.31 32.21
CA VAL A 110 17.25 -40.52 31.94
C VAL A 110 17.94 -39.18 31.68
N ASN A 111 19.12 -38.94 32.28
CA ASN A 111 19.87 -37.69 32.20
C ASN A 111 19.07 -36.44 32.66
N SER A 112 18.03 -36.61 33.47
CA SER A 112 17.18 -35.51 33.90
C SER A 112 17.68 -34.82 35.17
N VAL A 113 17.29 -33.56 35.34
CA VAL A 113 17.62 -32.70 36.47
C VAL A 113 16.34 -32.10 37.04
N ALA A 114 16.15 -32.21 38.35
CA ALA A 114 15.07 -31.56 39.08
C ALA A 114 15.66 -30.83 40.30
N LEU A 115 15.66 -29.50 40.26
CA LEU A 115 16.22 -28.64 41.29
C LEU A 115 15.15 -27.68 41.82
N GLY A 116 14.75 -27.90 43.08
CA GLY A 116 13.73 -27.11 43.75
C GLY A 116 12.70 -27.98 44.47
N SER A 117 11.96 -27.37 45.40
CA SER A 117 10.88 -28.08 46.10
C SER A 117 9.81 -28.52 45.10
N ARG A 118 9.48 -29.81 45.04
CA ARG A 118 8.51 -30.40 44.12
C ARG A 118 8.82 -30.16 42.64
N ALA A 119 10.09 -29.92 42.29
CA ALA A 119 10.52 -29.89 40.88
C ALA A 119 10.43 -31.29 40.29
N ALA A 120 10.00 -31.42 39.03
CA ALA A 120 9.71 -32.70 38.38
C ALA A 120 10.32 -32.79 36.97
N GLY A 121 11.40 -33.56 36.82
CA GLY A 121 11.99 -33.97 35.56
C GLY A 121 11.60 -35.41 35.22
N LEU A 122 10.53 -35.60 34.46
CA LEU A 122 9.88 -36.92 34.37
C LEU A 122 10.33 -37.77 33.18
N ILE A 123 11.13 -37.21 32.29
CA ILE A 123 11.43 -37.78 30.97
C ILE A 123 12.88 -37.47 30.55
N GLU A 124 13.33 -38.10 29.46
CA GLU A 124 14.72 -38.00 29.01
C GLU A 124 15.17 -36.56 28.72
N GLY A 125 16.31 -36.19 29.29
CA GLY A 125 16.94 -34.87 29.11
C GLY A 125 16.18 -33.70 29.72
N ALA A 126 15.16 -33.96 30.55
CA ALA A 126 14.39 -32.91 31.22
C ALA A 126 15.22 -32.12 32.23
N VAL A 127 15.09 -30.79 32.21
CA VAL A 127 15.74 -29.90 33.20
C VAL A 127 14.70 -29.00 33.86
N ALA A 128 14.28 -29.36 35.08
CA ALA A 128 13.33 -28.60 35.90
C ALA A 128 14.08 -27.78 36.95
N LEU A 129 14.05 -26.45 36.84
CA LEU A 129 14.77 -25.51 37.71
C LEU A 129 13.79 -24.54 38.37
N GLY A 130 13.39 -24.83 39.60
CA GLY A 130 12.50 -23.99 40.40
C GLY A 130 11.46 -24.79 41.15
N ARG A 131 10.89 -24.20 42.22
CA ARG A 131 9.81 -24.85 42.98
C ARG A 131 8.63 -25.17 42.06
N GLU A 132 8.15 -26.41 42.09
CA GLU A 132 7.01 -26.87 41.28
C GLU A 132 7.20 -26.67 39.77
N SER A 133 8.44 -26.55 39.31
CA SER A 133 8.73 -26.63 37.87
C SER A 133 8.54 -28.05 37.38
N THR A 134 7.93 -28.23 36.20
CA THR A 134 7.61 -29.55 35.65
C THR A 134 8.01 -29.62 34.18
N VAL A 135 8.69 -30.69 33.79
CA VAL A 135 9.08 -30.95 32.39
C VAL A 135 8.52 -32.30 31.96
N THR A 136 7.72 -32.27 30.90
CA THR A 136 7.12 -33.45 30.26
C THR A 136 7.33 -33.51 28.74
N GLY A 137 8.02 -32.53 28.13
CA GLY A 137 8.52 -32.62 26.75
C GLY A 137 10.02 -32.94 26.65
N GLN A 138 10.40 -33.83 25.73
CA GLN A 138 11.75 -34.40 25.59
C GLN A 138 12.81 -33.32 25.37
N GLY A 139 13.91 -33.41 26.11
CA GLY A 139 15.04 -32.49 25.98
C GLY A 139 14.71 -31.03 26.34
N SER A 140 13.64 -30.78 27.08
CA SER A 140 13.18 -29.43 27.41
C SER A 140 13.65 -28.94 28.79
N VAL A 141 13.57 -27.62 28.97
CA VAL A 141 13.95 -26.92 30.21
C VAL A 141 12.76 -26.13 30.74
N ALA A 142 12.39 -26.33 32.00
CA ALA A 142 11.46 -25.44 32.72
C ALA A 142 12.25 -24.58 33.71
N LEU A 143 12.29 -23.27 33.47
CA LEU A 143 13.07 -22.30 34.23
C LEU A 143 12.16 -21.37 35.04
N GLY A 144 12.28 -21.43 36.36
CA GLY A 144 11.50 -20.64 37.32
C GLY A 144 10.44 -21.45 38.07
N ALA A 145 9.96 -20.90 39.19
CA ALA A 145 8.93 -21.55 39.98
C ALA A 145 7.62 -21.70 39.18
N HIS A 146 6.96 -22.85 39.27
CA HIS A 146 5.77 -23.22 38.52
C HIS A 146 5.91 -23.28 36.99
N SER A 147 7.11 -23.13 36.43
CA SER A 147 7.27 -23.22 34.98
C SER A 147 6.96 -24.63 34.49
N SER A 148 6.28 -24.73 33.35
CA SER A 148 5.91 -26.01 32.72
C SER A 148 6.44 -26.06 31.30
N ALA A 149 7.22 -27.10 30.97
CA ALA A 149 7.71 -27.36 29.63
C ALA A 149 7.13 -28.69 29.12
N SER A 150 6.00 -28.61 28.43
CA SER A 150 5.26 -29.78 27.93
C SER A 150 5.54 -30.14 26.47
N ALA A 151 6.06 -29.21 25.68
CA ALA A 151 6.51 -29.45 24.32
C ALA A 151 7.98 -29.92 24.30
N ASP A 152 8.36 -30.69 23.29
CA ASP A 152 9.73 -31.18 23.10
C ASP A 152 10.67 -30.07 22.61
N HIS A 153 11.92 -30.10 23.04
CA HIS A 153 13.00 -29.17 22.64
C HIS A 153 12.70 -27.68 22.90
N VAL A 154 12.05 -27.35 24.03
CA VAL A 154 11.74 -25.97 24.40
C VAL A 154 12.39 -25.54 25.71
N VAL A 155 12.63 -24.24 25.86
CA VAL A 155 12.90 -23.60 27.15
C VAL A 155 11.66 -22.82 27.55
N SER A 156 10.91 -23.34 28.52
CA SER A 156 9.77 -22.65 29.11
C SER A 156 10.21 -21.83 30.32
N VAL A 157 9.91 -20.53 30.30
CA VAL A 157 10.14 -19.63 31.44
C VAL A 157 8.86 -19.37 32.26
N GLY A 158 7.80 -20.16 32.06
CA GLY A 158 6.49 -19.91 32.65
C GLY A 158 5.49 -21.03 32.41
N ASN A 159 4.21 -20.69 32.51
CA ASN A 159 3.08 -21.56 32.14
C ASN A 159 1.92 -20.68 31.62
N ASP A 160 0.77 -21.30 31.32
CA ASP A 160 -0.41 -20.61 30.76
C ASP A 160 -0.98 -19.50 31.68
N ASP A 161 -0.77 -19.63 32.99
CA ASP A 161 -1.24 -18.67 34.01
C ASP A 161 -0.13 -17.71 34.50
N LEU A 162 1.14 -18.00 34.18
CA LEU A 162 2.30 -17.27 34.67
C LEU A 162 3.38 -17.15 33.58
N GLN A 163 3.25 -16.14 32.73
CA GLN A 163 4.29 -15.76 31.77
C GLN A 163 5.33 -14.84 32.43
N ARG A 164 6.59 -14.96 31.98
CA ARG A 164 7.69 -14.09 32.43
C ARG A 164 8.22 -13.27 31.28
N VAL A 165 8.49 -12.00 31.56
CA VAL A 165 9.25 -11.14 30.64
C VAL A 165 10.73 -11.51 30.72
N ILE A 166 11.35 -11.78 29.57
CA ILE A 166 12.79 -11.95 29.46
C ILE A 166 13.41 -10.57 29.28
N ARG A 167 14.25 -10.13 30.24
CA ARG A 167 14.87 -8.80 30.24
C ARG A 167 16.38 -8.89 30.00
N HIS A 168 16.97 -7.76 29.60
CA HIS A 168 18.40 -7.63 29.27
C HIS A 168 18.84 -8.49 28.08
N VAL A 169 17.96 -8.65 27.10
CA VAL A 169 18.26 -9.29 25.82
C VAL A 169 18.94 -8.28 24.91
N ALA A 170 20.21 -8.52 24.56
CA ALA A 170 20.91 -7.74 23.56
C ALA A 170 20.23 -7.87 22.19
N PRO A 171 20.36 -6.91 21.26
CA PRO A 171 19.79 -7.03 19.93
C PRO A 171 20.34 -8.29 19.24
N GLY A 172 19.45 -9.16 18.76
CA GLY A 172 19.83 -10.35 17.99
C GLY A 172 20.29 -9.98 16.59
N GLU A 173 21.02 -10.86 15.91
CA GLU A 173 21.30 -10.68 14.49
C GLU A 173 19.99 -10.72 13.68
N VAL A 174 19.82 -9.78 12.73
CA VAL A 174 18.67 -9.77 11.82
C VAL A 174 19.14 -10.20 10.43
N SER A 175 19.04 -11.51 10.17
CA SER A 175 19.37 -12.11 8.86
C SER A 175 18.46 -13.32 8.59
N ALA A 176 18.41 -13.78 7.33
CA ALA A 176 17.52 -14.88 6.94
C ALA A 176 17.86 -16.23 7.60
N ALA A 177 19.08 -16.39 8.10
CA ALA A 177 19.54 -17.60 8.78
C ALA A 177 19.60 -17.44 10.31
N SER A 178 19.25 -16.27 10.85
CA SER A 178 19.36 -15.98 12.27
C SER A 178 18.41 -16.84 13.11
N THR A 179 18.91 -17.32 14.23
CA THR A 179 18.15 -18.02 15.28
C THR A 179 18.13 -17.25 16.59
N ASP A 180 18.53 -15.97 16.56
CA ASP A 180 18.62 -15.13 17.74
C ASP A 180 17.24 -14.62 18.18
N ALA A 181 17.09 -14.39 19.48
CA ALA A 181 15.92 -13.69 20.00
C ALA A 181 15.97 -12.20 19.60
N ILE A 182 14.82 -11.67 19.19
CA ILE A 182 14.64 -10.25 18.86
C ILE A 182 14.21 -9.48 20.10
N ASN A 183 14.83 -8.34 20.37
CA ASN A 183 14.44 -7.47 21.48
C ASN A 183 13.52 -6.33 21.05
N GLY A 184 12.96 -5.60 22.03
CA GLY A 184 12.01 -4.51 21.78
C GLY A 184 12.56 -3.35 20.94
N SER A 185 13.88 -3.08 20.97
CA SER A 185 14.47 -1.98 20.17
C SER A 185 14.44 -2.28 18.68
N GLN A 186 14.58 -3.56 18.29
CA GLN A 186 14.54 -3.99 16.89
C GLN A 186 13.12 -4.00 16.34
N LEU A 187 12.14 -4.45 17.15
CA LEU A 187 10.73 -4.36 16.77
C LEU A 187 10.27 -2.91 16.64
N HIS A 188 10.67 -2.04 17.58
CA HIS A 188 10.36 -0.61 17.54
C HIS A 188 10.94 0.09 16.29
N ALA A 189 12.13 -0.28 15.82
CA ALA A 189 12.68 0.23 14.58
C ALA A 189 11.80 -0.15 13.36
N THR A 190 11.25 -1.38 13.37
CA THR A 190 10.32 -1.83 12.33
C THR A 190 8.99 -1.07 12.40
N ASP A 191 8.43 -0.88 13.59
CA ASP A 191 7.21 -0.08 13.79
C ASP A 191 7.40 1.38 13.34
N THR A 192 8.60 1.94 13.58
CA THR A 192 8.96 3.28 13.10
C THR A 192 8.95 3.34 11.58
N HIS A 193 9.61 2.39 10.90
CA HIS A 193 9.56 2.32 9.44
C HIS A 193 8.12 2.12 8.90
N LEU A 194 7.28 1.36 9.61
CA LEU A 194 5.88 1.17 9.23
C LEU A 194 5.05 2.45 9.40
N ALA A 195 5.28 3.21 10.46
CA ALA A 195 4.65 4.52 10.67
C ALA A 195 5.06 5.53 9.59
N GLU A 196 6.35 5.56 9.23
CA GLU A 196 6.86 6.37 8.12
C GLU A 196 6.23 5.98 6.78
N LEU A 197 6.13 4.68 6.50
CA LEU A 197 5.43 4.17 5.31
C LEU A 197 3.95 4.55 5.31
N SER A 198 3.27 4.43 6.45
CA SER A 198 1.86 4.81 6.60
C SER A 198 1.65 6.30 6.32
N ALA A 199 2.55 7.16 6.79
CA ALA A 199 2.50 8.59 6.51
C ALA A 199 2.74 8.89 5.02
N ALA A 200 3.69 8.20 4.39
CA ALA A 200 3.95 8.33 2.96
C ALA A 200 2.75 7.90 2.10
N ILE A 201 2.08 6.80 2.47
CA ILE A 201 0.85 6.34 1.81
C ILE A 201 -0.31 7.30 2.06
N GLY A 202 -0.44 7.84 3.27
CA GLY A 202 -1.44 8.88 3.59
C GLY A 202 -1.37 10.05 2.61
N ASN A 203 -0.16 10.52 2.26
CA ASN A 203 0.01 11.59 1.28
C ASN A 203 -0.44 11.23 -0.16
N VAL A 204 -0.48 9.94 -0.50
CA VAL A 204 -1.00 9.45 -1.78
C VAL A 204 -2.53 9.35 -1.76
N VAL A 205 -3.12 9.03 -0.61
CA VAL A 205 -4.57 8.83 -0.44
C VAL A 205 -5.31 10.15 -0.11
N ASP A 206 -4.67 11.09 0.61
CA ASP A 206 -5.30 12.31 1.14
C ASP A 206 -5.06 13.61 0.32
N ASN A 207 -4.65 13.50 -0.95
CA ASN A 207 -5.04 14.47 -1.98
C ASN A 207 -4.85 15.98 -1.68
N THR A 208 -3.83 16.42 -0.90
CA THR A 208 -3.73 17.85 -0.51
C THR A 208 -2.36 18.53 -0.42
N ALA A 209 -1.22 17.96 -0.88
CA ALA A 209 0.00 18.79 -0.97
C ALA A 209 0.85 18.61 -2.23
N ASP A 210 1.55 17.49 -2.45
CA ASP A 210 2.79 17.57 -3.25
C ASP A 210 2.91 16.64 -4.49
N SER A 211 1.78 16.22 -5.11
CA SER A 211 1.89 15.67 -6.48
C SER A 211 2.11 16.80 -7.50
N ILE A 212 3.31 16.87 -8.07
CA ILE A 212 3.75 17.88 -9.04
C ILE A 212 3.01 17.76 -10.39
N TYR A 213 2.47 16.57 -10.72
CA TYR A 213 1.98 16.29 -12.08
C TYR A 213 0.49 15.95 -12.21
N PHE A 214 -0.20 15.46 -11.18
CA PHE A 214 -1.64 15.14 -11.25
C PHE A 214 -2.33 15.30 -9.89
N ARG A 215 -3.32 16.19 -9.81
CA ARG A 215 -4.25 16.31 -8.67
C ARG A 215 -5.62 15.82 -9.12
N VAL A 216 -6.10 14.69 -8.60
CA VAL A 216 -7.44 14.15 -8.90
C VAL A 216 -8.13 13.87 -7.57
N GLY A 217 -9.08 14.73 -7.20
CA GLY A 217 -9.84 14.62 -5.95
C GLY A 217 -9.59 15.79 -4.99
N SER A 218 -10.24 16.92 -5.24
CA SER A 218 -10.61 17.85 -4.15
C SER A 218 -11.73 17.21 -3.33
N SER A 219 -11.91 17.58 -2.06
CA SER A 219 -13.12 17.24 -1.28
C SER A 219 -14.42 17.75 -1.92
N THR A 220 -14.34 18.59 -2.96
CA THR A 220 -15.47 19.07 -3.77
C THR A 220 -15.43 18.61 -5.24
N ALA A 221 -14.36 17.95 -5.69
CA ALA A 221 -14.31 17.38 -7.03
C ALA A 221 -15.14 16.08 -7.03
N ASN A 222 -16.15 16.02 -7.89
CA ASN A 222 -17.17 14.98 -7.81
C ASN A 222 -17.35 14.29 -9.18
N PRO A 223 -16.52 13.28 -9.52
CA PRO A 223 -16.79 12.44 -10.68
C PRO A 223 -18.11 11.71 -10.43
N THR A 224 -19.19 12.16 -11.06
CA THR A 224 -20.53 11.58 -10.90
C THR A 224 -20.94 10.92 -12.20
N GLY A 225 -20.58 9.66 -12.37
CA GLY A 225 -20.96 8.91 -13.57
C GLY A 225 -20.33 7.52 -13.66
N PRO A 226 -20.90 6.63 -14.49
CA PRO A 226 -20.27 5.36 -14.79
C PRO A 226 -19.09 5.60 -15.77
N GLY A 227 -17.85 5.55 -15.28
CA GLY A 227 -16.66 5.48 -16.15
C GLY A 227 -15.52 6.46 -15.86
N GLN A 228 -14.47 6.31 -16.67
CA GLN A 228 -13.11 6.91 -16.65
C GLN A 228 -13.10 8.45 -16.74
N SER A 229 -13.76 9.13 -15.82
CA SER A 229 -13.85 10.60 -15.81
C SER A 229 -12.67 11.22 -15.04
N VAL A 230 -12.22 12.38 -15.50
CA VAL A 230 -11.16 13.17 -14.87
C VAL A 230 -11.78 14.46 -14.34
N SER A 231 -11.61 14.73 -13.04
CA SER A 231 -11.97 16.01 -12.43
C SER A 231 -10.77 16.56 -11.66
N ALA A 232 -10.27 17.71 -12.09
CA ALA A 232 -9.09 18.37 -11.51
C ALA A 232 -9.36 19.85 -11.25
N GLY A 233 -9.44 20.25 -9.97
CA GLY A 233 -9.71 21.62 -9.54
C GLY A 233 -10.82 21.70 -8.48
N PRO A 234 -10.86 22.76 -7.64
CA PRO A 234 -11.96 22.98 -6.70
C PRO A 234 -13.29 23.12 -7.44
N GLY A 235 -14.33 22.38 -7.02
CA GLY A 235 -15.65 22.45 -7.66
C GLY A 235 -15.72 21.88 -9.09
N ALA A 236 -14.64 21.30 -9.62
CA ALA A 236 -14.64 20.66 -10.94
C ALA A 236 -15.57 19.42 -10.95
N ARG A 237 -16.41 19.30 -11.98
CA ARG A 237 -17.43 18.24 -12.10
C ARG A 237 -17.38 17.62 -13.48
N ALA A 238 -16.89 16.39 -13.58
CA ALA A 238 -17.11 15.54 -14.73
C ALA A 238 -18.25 14.54 -14.43
N SER A 239 -19.35 14.63 -15.16
CA SER A 239 -20.52 13.76 -15.00
C SER A 239 -20.94 13.17 -16.35
N GLY A 240 -21.15 11.85 -16.43
CA GLY A 240 -21.32 11.12 -17.68
C GLY A 240 -20.21 10.07 -17.89
N GLY A 241 -20.03 9.59 -19.12
CA GLY A 241 -18.94 8.66 -19.48
C GLY A 241 -17.68 9.39 -19.96
N ALA A 242 -16.48 8.95 -19.56
CA ALA A 242 -15.20 9.41 -20.12
C ALA A 242 -14.98 10.94 -20.24
N ASN A 243 -15.63 11.75 -19.38
CA ASN A 243 -15.55 13.21 -19.42
C ASN A 243 -14.30 13.75 -18.70
N ILE A 244 -13.82 14.91 -19.12
CA ILE A 244 -12.64 15.59 -18.55
C ILE A 244 -13.03 17.00 -18.13
N ALA A 245 -12.96 17.30 -16.83
CA ALA A 245 -13.15 18.64 -16.27
C ALA A 245 -11.87 19.09 -15.54
N VAL A 246 -11.23 20.16 -16.03
CA VAL A 246 -9.96 20.67 -15.49
C VAL A 246 -10.05 22.18 -15.30
N GLY A 247 -9.97 22.65 -14.05
CA GLY A 247 -10.11 24.07 -13.67
C GLY A 247 -11.11 24.24 -12.53
N ALA A 248 -11.00 25.34 -11.78
CA ALA A 248 -11.97 25.66 -10.74
C ALA A 248 -13.37 25.82 -11.36
N ASP A 249 -14.37 25.16 -10.79
CA ASP A 249 -15.77 25.15 -11.27
C ASP A 249 -15.95 24.71 -12.74
N ALA A 250 -14.96 24.03 -13.34
CA ALA A 250 -15.10 23.44 -14.67
C ALA A 250 -16.15 22.31 -14.63
N VAL A 251 -17.05 22.26 -15.61
CA VAL A 251 -18.13 21.28 -15.68
C VAL A 251 -18.13 20.59 -17.04
N ALA A 252 -17.87 19.30 -17.06
CA ALA A 252 -18.04 18.43 -18.22
C ALA A 252 -19.20 17.48 -17.97
N SER A 253 -20.39 17.83 -18.43
CA SER A 253 -21.65 17.13 -18.13
C SER A 253 -22.32 16.49 -19.34
N GLY A 254 -21.63 16.40 -20.48
CA GLY A 254 -22.13 15.66 -21.64
C GLY A 254 -22.26 14.16 -21.37
N GLU A 255 -23.07 13.46 -22.14
CA GLU A 255 -23.30 12.02 -21.94
C GLU A 255 -22.01 11.20 -22.05
N ASN A 256 -21.12 11.56 -22.98
CA ASN A 256 -19.80 10.94 -23.14
C ASN A 256 -18.78 11.91 -23.78
N ASN A 257 -17.51 11.75 -23.42
CA ASN A 257 -16.33 12.45 -24.00
C ASN A 257 -16.39 13.99 -23.99
N ALA A 258 -17.15 14.60 -23.09
CA ALA A 258 -17.15 16.05 -22.93
C ALA A 258 -15.84 16.51 -22.27
N ILE A 259 -15.24 17.59 -22.79
CA ILE A 259 -13.97 18.15 -22.30
C ILE A 259 -14.20 19.61 -21.91
N ALA A 260 -14.07 19.94 -20.63
CA ALA A 260 -14.10 21.30 -20.11
C ALA A 260 -12.76 21.63 -19.45
N VAL A 261 -12.00 22.58 -20.01
CA VAL A 261 -10.71 23.01 -19.46
C VAL A 261 -10.66 24.52 -19.30
N GLY A 262 -10.59 25.00 -18.06
CA GLY A 262 -10.59 26.42 -17.70
C GLY A 262 -11.51 26.70 -16.51
N HIS A 263 -11.28 27.83 -15.83
CA HIS A 263 -12.18 28.27 -14.74
C HIS A 263 -13.60 28.46 -15.28
N GLY A 264 -14.59 27.78 -14.71
CA GLY A 264 -15.99 27.88 -15.13
C GLY A 264 -16.29 27.39 -16.55
N ALA A 265 -15.36 26.70 -17.22
CA ALA A 265 -15.60 26.11 -18.53
C ALA A 265 -16.74 25.07 -18.44
N HIS A 266 -17.68 25.07 -19.39
CA HIS A 266 -18.89 24.25 -19.35
C HIS A 266 -19.12 23.50 -20.67
N ALA A 267 -18.80 22.21 -20.70
CA ALA A 267 -19.05 21.31 -21.82
C ALA A 267 -20.20 20.35 -21.48
N SER A 268 -21.39 20.57 -22.06
CA SER A 268 -22.60 19.80 -21.75
C SER A 268 -23.17 19.00 -22.93
N GLY A 269 -22.67 19.21 -24.15
CA GLY A 269 -23.00 18.36 -25.29
C GLY A 269 -22.22 17.04 -25.29
N TYR A 270 -22.75 16.01 -25.96
CA TYR A 270 -21.99 14.80 -26.31
C TYR A 270 -20.79 15.17 -27.21
N ASP A 271 -19.59 14.65 -26.93
CA ASP A 271 -18.32 15.03 -27.60
C ASP A 271 -18.01 16.55 -27.60
N ALA A 272 -18.62 17.34 -26.69
CA ALA A 272 -18.42 18.78 -26.66
C ALA A 272 -17.07 19.17 -26.04
N VAL A 273 -16.47 20.25 -26.54
CA VAL A 273 -15.17 20.74 -26.08
C VAL A 273 -15.27 22.23 -25.72
N ALA A 274 -15.12 22.57 -24.45
CA ALA A 274 -15.05 23.94 -23.92
C ALA A 274 -13.66 24.21 -23.35
N LEU A 275 -12.94 25.17 -23.93
CA LEU A 275 -11.55 25.51 -23.56
C LEU A 275 -11.41 27.00 -23.26
N ALA A 276 -10.75 27.31 -22.14
CA ALA A 276 -10.57 28.61 -21.49
C ALA A 276 -11.70 29.04 -20.53
N VAL A 277 -11.51 30.20 -19.89
CA VAL A 277 -12.37 30.70 -18.81
C VAL A 277 -13.78 30.94 -19.33
N ASN A 278 -14.78 30.35 -18.66
CA ASN A 278 -16.20 30.48 -18.96
C ASN A 278 -16.59 30.12 -20.41
N ALA A 279 -15.78 29.33 -21.12
CA ALA A 279 -16.17 28.81 -22.43
C ALA A 279 -17.36 27.85 -22.28
N VAL A 280 -18.34 27.92 -23.17
CA VAL A 280 -19.57 27.12 -23.12
C VAL A 280 -19.76 26.35 -24.43
N ALA A 281 -19.72 25.02 -24.35
CA ALA A 281 -19.99 24.11 -25.46
C ALA A 281 -21.16 23.18 -25.10
N SER A 282 -22.38 23.51 -25.54
CA SER A 282 -23.59 22.74 -25.19
C SER A 282 -24.23 21.98 -26.35
N GLY A 283 -23.78 22.23 -27.58
CA GLY A 283 -24.22 21.47 -28.76
C GLY A 283 -23.51 20.12 -28.87
N VAL A 284 -24.16 19.14 -29.50
CA VAL A 284 -23.53 17.84 -29.81
C VAL A 284 -22.34 18.05 -30.75
N GLY A 285 -21.16 17.61 -30.35
CA GLY A 285 -19.89 17.80 -31.06
C GLY A 285 -19.51 19.26 -31.24
N SER A 286 -20.00 20.17 -30.39
CA SER A 286 -19.66 21.59 -30.47
C SER A 286 -18.31 21.88 -29.82
N VAL A 287 -17.64 22.93 -30.31
CA VAL A 287 -16.33 23.34 -29.85
C VAL A 287 -16.36 24.83 -29.52
N ALA A 288 -16.12 25.18 -28.27
CA ALA A 288 -15.94 26.56 -27.81
C ALA A 288 -14.51 26.74 -27.30
N MET A 289 -13.72 27.56 -27.99
CA MET A 289 -12.32 27.84 -27.64
C MET A 289 -12.10 29.34 -27.52
N GLY A 290 -11.81 29.82 -26.31
CA GLY A 290 -11.61 31.23 -26.00
C GLY A 290 -12.40 31.65 -24.76
N ILE A 291 -11.96 32.73 -24.11
CA ILE A 291 -12.66 33.26 -22.93
C ILE A 291 -14.09 33.62 -23.34
N GLU A 292 -15.08 33.08 -22.64
CA GLU A 292 -16.51 33.30 -22.91
C GLU A 292 -16.96 32.92 -24.35
N ALA A 293 -16.19 32.09 -25.06
CA ALA A 293 -16.62 31.54 -26.33
C ALA A 293 -17.85 30.64 -26.12
N THR A 294 -18.86 30.73 -26.99
CA THR A 294 -20.13 30.04 -26.83
C THR A 294 -20.52 29.29 -28.10
N ALA A 295 -20.58 27.96 -28.03
CA ALA A 295 -20.99 27.08 -29.14
C ALA A 295 -22.16 26.19 -28.71
N THR A 296 -23.39 26.62 -29.01
CA THR A 296 -24.62 26.01 -28.48
C THR A 296 -25.37 25.11 -29.46
N ALA A 297 -25.09 25.23 -30.75
CA ALA A 297 -25.71 24.40 -31.78
C ALA A 297 -24.89 23.14 -32.12
N ALA A 298 -25.54 22.13 -32.70
CA ALA A 298 -24.89 20.89 -33.08
C ALA A 298 -23.75 21.12 -34.09
N ARG A 299 -22.57 20.60 -33.78
CA ARG A 299 -21.33 20.75 -34.56
C ARG A 299 -20.92 22.20 -34.82
N ALA A 300 -21.36 23.13 -33.97
CA ALA A 300 -20.97 24.53 -34.04
C ALA A 300 -19.57 24.73 -33.45
N MET A 301 -18.79 25.65 -34.03
CA MET A 301 -17.43 25.96 -33.58
C MET A 301 -17.29 27.46 -33.30
N ALA A 302 -17.14 27.84 -32.03
CA ALA A 302 -16.82 29.19 -31.60
C ALA A 302 -15.32 29.27 -31.28
N LEU A 303 -14.54 29.94 -32.15
CA LEU A 303 -13.09 29.97 -32.12
C LEU A 303 -12.59 31.41 -31.92
N GLY A 304 -12.44 31.84 -30.67
CA GLY A 304 -11.97 33.16 -30.27
C GLY A 304 -12.69 33.68 -29.03
N PRO A 305 -12.11 34.62 -28.26
CA PRO A 305 -12.77 35.23 -27.11
C PRO A 305 -14.11 35.85 -27.51
N TYR A 306 -15.16 35.64 -26.71
CA TYR A 306 -16.51 36.17 -26.95
C TYR A 306 -17.15 35.75 -28.29
N SER A 307 -16.58 34.78 -29.01
CA SER A 307 -17.17 34.26 -30.24
C SER A 307 -18.44 33.47 -29.93
N SER A 308 -19.44 33.55 -30.81
CA SER A 308 -20.75 32.92 -30.62
C SER A 308 -21.18 32.17 -31.87
N ALA A 309 -21.25 30.84 -31.78
CA ALA A 309 -21.68 29.95 -32.85
C ALA A 309 -23.01 29.28 -32.45
N THR A 310 -24.12 29.84 -32.95
CA THR A 310 -25.50 29.41 -32.64
C THR A 310 -26.23 28.78 -33.82
N GLY A 311 -25.65 28.82 -35.02
CA GLY A 311 -26.10 28.03 -36.18
C GLY A 311 -25.55 26.60 -36.17
N ALA A 312 -26.32 25.62 -36.63
CA ALA A 312 -25.87 24.24 -36.76
C ALA A 312 -24.77 24.14 -37.84
N ARG A 313 -23.70 23.38 -37.56
CA ARG A 313 -22.51 23.27 -38.44
C ARG A 313 -21.87 24.63 -38.80
N SER A 314 -22.06 25.66 -37.97
CA SER A 314 -21.47 26.98 -38.19
C SER A 314 -20.10 27.14 -37.52
N VAL A 315 -19.31 28.09 -38.01
CA VAL A 315 -18.00 28.45 -37.43
C VAL A 315 -17.96 29.97 -37.20
N ALA A 316 -17.88 30.40 -35.95
CA ALA A 316 -17.57 31.77 -35.59
C ALA A 316 -16.06 31.89 -35.37
N LEU A 317 -15.35 32.49 -36.31
CA LEU A 317 -13.89 32.57 -36.33
C LEU A 317 -13.40 33.97 -35.97
N GLY A 318 -12.69 34.09 -34.85
CA GLY A 318 -12.14 35.34 -34.32
C GLY A 318 -12.95 35.93 -33.16
N GLU A 319 -12.33 36.87 -32.46
CA GLU A 319 -12.92 37.55 -31.30
C GLU A 319 -14.29 38.16 -31.63
N SER A 320 -15.31 37.95 -30.81
CA SER A 320 -16.64 38.55 -30.99
C SER A 320 -17.30 38.24 -32.35
N SER A 321 -16.83 37.22 -33.08
CA SER A 321 -17.50 36.76 -34.30
C SER A 321 -18.81 36.07 -33.96
N VAL A 322 -19.82 36.24 -34.81
CA VAL A 322 -21.16 35.67 -34.63
C VAL A 322 -21.51 34.85 -35.86
N ALA A 323 -21.75 33.55 -35.67
CA ALA A 323 -22.20 32.61 -36.69
C ALA A 323 -23.56 32.03 -36.30
N ASP A 324 -24.62 32.80 -36.55
CA ASP A 324 -26.01 32.52 -36.18
C ASP A 324 -26.85 31.87 -37.28
N ARG A 325 -26.21 31.54 -38.41
CA ARG A 325 -26.83 30.84 -39.54
C ARG A 325 -26.20 29.46 -39.70
N ASP A 326 -27.04 28.47 -39.95
CA ASP A 326 -26.60 27.11 -40.26
C ASP A 326 -25.67 27.11 -41.48
N ASP A 327 -24.69 26.21 -41.48
CA ASP A 327 -23.76 25.99 -42.62
C ASP A 327 -22.99 27.25 -43.04
N THR A 328 -22.58 28.09 -42.08
CA THR A 328 -21.79 29.30 -42.37
C THR A 328 -20.47 29.36 -41.63
N VAL A 329 -19.49 30.03 -42.23
CA VAL A 329 -18.29 30.51 -41.55
C VAL A 329 -18.38 32.02 -41.46
N SER A 330 -18.51 32.54 -40.24
CA SER A 330 -18.49 33.98 -39.98
C SER A 330 -17.15 34.40 -39.42
N VAL A 331 -16.53 35.39 -40.06
CA VAL A 331 -15.26 36.00 -39.60
C VAL A 331 -15.48 37.31 -38.85
N GLY A 332 -16.72 37.64 -38.50
CA GLY A 332 -17.06 38.91 -37.85
C GLY A 332 -18.47 38.92 -37.29
N SER A 333 -18.99 40.12 -37.06
CA SER A 333 -20.34 40.35 -36.59
C SER A 333 -20.96 41.54 -37.33
N ALA A 334 -22.24 41.82 -37.06
CA ALA A 334 -22.92 43.00 -37.61
C ALA A 334 -22.21 44.33 -37.27
N GLN A 335 -21.50 44.36 -36.14
CA GLN A 335 -20.81 45.55 -35.64
C GLN A 335 -19.30 45.56 -35.97
N SER A 336 -18.73 44.42 -36.39
CA SER A 336 -17.30 44.30 -36.67
C SER A 336 -17.05 43.25 -37.77
N GLN A 337 -16.95 43.72 -39.01
CA GLN A 337 -16.56 42.89 -40.14
C GLN A 337 -15.03 42.86 -40.29
N ARG A 338 -14.49 41.70 -40.71
CA ARG A 338 -13.07 41.52 -40.97
C ARG A 338 -12.81 41.41 -42.46
N ALA A 339 -11.71 42.01 -42.91
CA ALA A 339 -11.17 41.74 -44.23
C ALA A 339 -10.53 40.35 -44.27
N ILE A 340 -10.86 39.57 -45.28
CA ILE A 340 -10.16 38.31 -45.57
C ILE A 340 -9.04 38.66 -46.57
N ILE A 341 -7.80 38.64 -46.09
CA ILE A 341 -6.61 39.04 -46.86
C ILE A 341 -5.74 37.84 -47.23
N TYR A 342 -4.81 38.04 -48.17
CA TYR A 342 -3.95 36.98 -48.72
C TYR A 342 -4.71 35.84 -49.43
N MET A 343 -5.90 36.14 -49.96
CA MET A 343 -6.66 35.21 -50.78
C MET A 343 -5.98 35.03 -52.15
N ARG A 344 -5.57 33.79 -52.44
CA ARG A 344 -5.23 33.38 -53.81
C ARG A 344 -6.45 33.55 -54.72
N ALA A 345 -6.22 33.82 -56.00
CA ALA A 345 -7.28 33.86 -56.99
C ALA A 345 -8.01 32.50 -57.03
N GLY A 346 -9.34 32.54 -56.94
CA GLY A 346 -10.19 31.35 -57.06
C GLY A 346 -10.27 30.85 -58.50
N ALA A 347 -10.61 29.59 -58.71
CA ALA A 347 -10.95 29.11 -60.04
C ALA A 347 -12.19 29.85 -60.57
N VAL A 348 -12.17 30.25 -61.84
CA VAL A 348 -13.32 30.89 -62.49
C VAL A 348 -13.88 29.92 -63.52
N SER A 349 -14.99 29.27 -63.17
CA SER A 349 -15.74 28.36 -64.04
C SER A 349 -17.21 28.34 -63.64
N ALA A 350 -18.07 27.77 -64.47
CA ALA A 350 -19.53 27.72 -64.22
C ALA A 350 -19.93 26.95 -62.96
N THR A 351 -19.07 26.07 -62.46
CA THR A 351 -19.32 25.22 -61.28
C THR A 351 -18.39 25.54 -60.11
N SER A 352 -17.63 26.63 -60.18
CA SER A 352 -16.68 26.99 -59.13
C SER A 352 -17.40 27.48 -57.88
N THR A 353 -16.92 27.03 -56.72
CA THR A 353 -17.35 27.49 -55.39
C THR A 353 -16.25 28.26 -54.67
N ASP A 354 -15.17 28.61 -55.38
CA ASP A 354 -14.05 29.36 -54.81
C ASP A 354 -14.44 30.82 -54.57
N ALA A 355 -13.91 31.39 -53.49
CA ALA A 355 -14.04 32.82 -53.26
C ALA A 355 -13.20 33.61 -54.29
N ILE A 356 -13.81 34.66 -54.86
CA ILE A 356 -13.16 35.54 -55.83
C ILE A 356 -12.43 36.67 -55.10
N ASN A 357 -11.16 36.92 -55.45
CA ASN A 357 -10.39 37.99 -54.84
C ASN A 357 -10.46 39.31 -55.63
N GLY A 358 -9.89 40.37 -55.07
CA GLY A 358 -9.92 41.71 -55.67
C GLY A 358 -9.24 41.81 -57.04
N SER A 359 -8.18 41.05 -57.32
CA SER A 359 -7.48 41.13 -58.62
C SER A 359 -8.32 40.53 -59.76
N GLN A 360 -9.10 39.48 -59.48
CA GLN A 360 -10.01 38.85 -60.43
C GLN A 360 -11.22 39.76 -60.75
N LEU A 361 -11.83 40.36 -59.73
CA LEU A 361 -12.92 41.32 -59.94
C LEU A 361 -12.42 42.56 -60.66
N HIS A 362 -11.23 43.05 -60.32
CA HIS A 362 -10.60 44.17 -61.01
C HIS A 362 -10.28 43.87 -62.49
N ALA A 363 -9.81 42.66 -62.81
CA ALA A 363 -9.58 42.24 -64.19
C ALA A 363 -10.89 42.24 -65.01
N THR A 364 -11.97 41.72 -64.43
CA THR A 364 -13.31 41.73 -65.06
C THR A 364 -13.81 43.16 -65.28
N ASN A 365 -13.67 44.04 -64.28
CA ASN A 365 -14.06 45.45 -64.40
C ASN A 365 -13.25 46.21 -65.45
N ARG A 366 -11.96 45.87 -65.62
CA ARG A 366 -11.15 46.41 -66.73
C ARG A 366 -11.71 45.99 -68.09
N GLN A 367 -12.06 44.71 -68.25
CA GLN A 367 -12.68 44.21 -69.48
C GLN A 367 -14.04 44.85 -69.77
N LEU A 368 -14.91 45.03 -68.77
CA LEU A 368 -16.18 45.75 -68.93
C LEU A 368 -15.96 47.22 -69.32
N GLY A 369 -14.99 47.89 -68.70
CA GLY A 369 -14.65 49.28 -69.03
C GLY A 369 -14.15 49.42 -70.48
N GLU A 370 -13.37 48.46 -70.98
CA GLU A 370 -12.95 48.42 -72.38
C GLU A 370 -14.12 48.17 -73.34
N LEU A 371 -15.03 47.24 -72.99
CA LEU A 371 -16.24 46.99 -73.76
C LEU A 371 -17.11 48.25 -73.86
N ALA A 372 -17.30 48.97 -72.75
CA ALA A 372 -18.08 50.20 -72.72
C ALA A 372 -17.49 51.29 -73.64
N ARG A 373 -16.16 51.45 -73.64
CA ARG A 373 -15.48 52.39 -74.57
C ARG A 373 -15.66 51.98 -76.03
N ARG A 374 -15.56 50.68 -76.34
CA ARG A 374 -15.79 50.17 -77.70
C ARG A 374 -17.22 50.43 -78.17
N LEU A 375 -18.19 50.21 -77.29
CA LEU A 375 -19.60 50.46 -77.62
C LEU A 375 -19.85 51.96 -77.85
N SER A 376 -19.29 52.83 -76.99
CA SER A 376 -19.38 54.28 -77.19
C SER A 376 -18.78 54.70 -78.54
N SER A 377 -17.60 54.19 -78.89
CA SER A 377 -17.00 54.56 -80.18
C SER A 377 -17.78 54.01 -81.38
N GLN A 378 -18.46 52.87 -81.22
CA GLN A 378 -19.37 52.34 -82.24
C GLN A 378 -20.62 53.22 -82.38
N VAL A 379 -21.19 53.71 -81.29
CA VAL A 379 -22.32 54.65 -81.32
C VAL A 379 -21.90 55.95 -82.00
N ASP A 380 -20.77 56.55 -81.59
CA ASP A 380 -20.24 57.78 -82.22
C ASP A 380 -19.94 57.58 -83.73
N ALA A 381 -19.53 56.37 -84.13
CA ALA A 381 -19.33 56.04 -85.54
C ALA A 381 -20.66 55.94 -86.29
N LEU A 382 -21.67 55.28 -85.70
CA LEU A 382 -23.01 55.16 -86.27
C LEU A 382 -23.70 56.52 -86.41
N GLU A 383 -23.57 57.40 -85.40
CA GLU A 383 -24.07 58.77 -85.46
C GLU A 383 -23.46 59.55 -86.64
N ARG A 384 -22.15 59.43 -86.86
CA ARG A 384 -21.47 60.04 -88.03
C ARG A 384 -21.93 59.45 -89.37
N GLU A 385 -22.19 58.13 -89.43
CA GLU A 385 -22.74 57.48 -90.62
C GLU A 385 -24.18 57.95 -90.90
N MET A 386 -25.00 58.12 -89.86
CA MET A 386 -26.35 58.68 -89.99
C MET A 386 -26.32 60.13 -90.48
N ASP A 387 -25.49 61.00 -89.89
CA ASP A 387 -25.30 62.39 -90.33
C ASP A 387 -24.86 62.49 -91.79
N THR A 388 -23.97 61.58 -92.23
CA THR A 388 -23.54 61.53 -93.63
C THR A 388 -24.64 61.01 -94.55
N GLY A 389 -25.45 60.05 -94.08
CA GLY A 389 -26.66 59.59 -94.77
C GLY A 389 -27.69 60.70 -94.96
N GLU A 390 -27.97 61.48 -93.93
CA GLU A 390 -28.88 62.64 -93.98
C GLU A 390 -28.40 63.68 -94.99
N ARG A 391 -27.11 64.03 -94.97
CA ARG A 391 -26.51 64.93 -95.99
C ARG A 391 -26.52 64.39 -97.41
N LEU A 392 -26.59 63.07 -97.59
CA LEU A 392 -26.74 62.44 -98.91
C LEU A 392 -28.20 62.48 -99.37
N LEU A 393 -29.15 62.26 -98.46
CA LEU A 393 -30.59 62.42 -98.71
C LEU A 393 -30.92 63.86 -99.10
N ASP A 394 -30.48 64.85 -98.34
CA ASP A 394 -30.65 66.28 -98.67
C ASP A 394 -30.13 66.60 -100.07
N ARG A 395 -28.97 66.03 -100.45
CA ARG A 395 -28.37 66.19 -101.78
C ARG A 395 -29.18 65.50 -102.87
N LEU A 396 -29.78 64.34 -102.58
CA LEU A 396 -30.66 63.63 -103.50
C LEU A 396 -31.98 64.40 -103.70
N GLU A 397 -32.61 64.86 -102.62
CA GLU A 397 -33.81 65.70 -102.67
C GLU A 397 -33.57 66.99 -103.46
N ALA A 398 -32.47 67.70 -103.18
CA ALA A 398 -32.08 68.88 -103.95
C ALA A 398 -31.77 68.59 -105.44
N ARG A 399 -31.51 67.32 -105.79
CA ARG A 399 -31.26 66.88 -107.17
C ARG A 399 -32.55 66.42 -107.84
N ILE A 400 -33.49 65.81 -107.10
CA ILE A 400 -34.85 65.47 -107.54
C ILE A 400 -35.66 66.74 -107.77
N ALA A 401 -35.65 67.71 -106.85
CA ALA A 401 -36.33 69.00 -107.03
C ALA A 401 -35.83 69.76 -108.28
N ARG A 402 -34.55 69.58 -108.65
CA ARG A 402 -33.99 70.11 -109.91
C ARG A 402 -34.45 69.35 -111.16
N LEU A 403 -34.80 68.08 -111.03
CA LEU A 403 -35.34 67.24 -112.10
C LEU A 403 -36.85 67.45 -112.28
N GLU A 404 -37.61 67.63 -111.20
CA GLU A 404 -39.08 67.84 -111.22
C GLU A 404 -39.49 69.28 -111.62
N GLY A 405 -38.59 70.26 -111.51
CA GLY A 405 -38.80 71.64 -111.98
C GLY A 405 -38.46 71.89 -113.46
N CYS A 406 -38.15 70.83 -114.22
CA CYS A 406 -37.93 70.86 -115.67
C CYS A 406 -39.04 70.08 -116.37
N ASP A 407 -40.22 70.69 -116.55
CA ASP A 407 -41.16 70.42 -117.66
C ASP A 407 -42.12 71.61 -117.83
#